data_AF-A0A5K8AHE0-F1
#
_entry.id   AF-A0A5K8AHE0-F1
#
_cell.length_a   1.000
_cell.length_b   1.000
_cell.length_c   1.000
_cell.angle_alpha   90.00
_cell.angle_beta   90.00
_cell.angle_gamma   90.00
#
_symmetry.space_group_name_H-M   'P 1'
#
loop_
_entity.id
_entity.type
_entity.pdbx_description
1 polymer ?
#
loop_
_entity_poly.entity_id
_entity_poly.type
_entity_poly.pdbx_seq_one_letter_code
_entity_poly.pdbx_strand_id
1 'polypeptide(L)'
;MRTVTLGSNDFDVRPLKRKEVKQLRKDGITLVNLDPAKGEEAMDRVFDMVFTPDQIAVIDELDNPDALKLWSAVLKETYGAQDEEKNS
;
A
#
# COMPACT_ATOMS: atom_id res chain seq x y z
N MET A 1 0.14 5.63 11.69
CA MET A 1 0.62 6.48 10.60
C MET A 1 2.12 6.52 10.72
N ARG A 2 2.84 6.35 9.62
CA ARG A 2 4.30 6.29 9.61
C ARG A 2 4.85 7.04 8.42
N THR A 3 5.98 7.72 8.60
CA THR A 3 6.69 8.36 7.50
C THR A 3 7.73 7.38 6.94
N VAL A 4 7.74 7.20 5.63
CA VAL A 4 8.73 6.38 4.92
C VAL A 4 9.57 7.33 4.06
N THR A 5 10.86 7.39 4.35
CA THR A 5 11.82 8.20 3.58
C THR A 5 12.43 7.36 2.48
N LEU A 6 12.28 7.80 1.23
CA LEU A 6 12.89 7.18 0.05
C LEU A 6 13.67 8.26 -0.72
N GLY A 7 14.99 8.14 -0.72
CA GLY A 7 15.87 9.17 -1.29
C GLY A 7 15.72 10.50 -0.57
N SER A 8 15.25 11.52 -1.29
CA SER A 8 14.99 12.88 -0.76
C SER A 8 13.50 13.15 -0.50
N ASN A 9 12.63 12.15 -0.66
CA ASN A 9 11.19 12.29 -0.52
C ASN A 9 10.69 11.58 0.74
N ASP A 10 9.83 12.25 1.49
CA ASP A 10 9.13 11.69 2.64
C ASP A 10 7.67 11.38 2.29
N PHE A 11 7.25 10.15 2.56
CA PHE A 11 5.89 9.68 2.29
C PHE A 11 5.17 9.38 3.59
N ASP A 12 4.09 10.12 3.84
CA ASP A 12 3.22 9.89 5.00
C ASP A 12 2.23 8.76 4.72
N VAL A 13 2.56 7.58 5.25
CA VAL A 13 1.75 6.37 5.10
C VAL A 13 0.72 6.29 6.21
N ARG A 14 -0.55 6.18 5.80
CA ARG A 14 -1.70 5.97 6.70
C ARG A 14 -2.34 4.60 6.46
N PRO A 15 -3.01 4.02 7.48
CA PRO A 15 -3.88 2.87 7.24
C PRO A 15 -5.01 3.20 6.26
N LEU A 16 -5.45 2.20 5.52
CA LEU A 16 -6.69 2.27 4.77
C LEU A 16 -7.88 2.33 5.73
N LYS A 17 -8.85 3.18 5.41
CA LYS A 17 -10.11 3.27 6.14
C LYS A 17 -10.94 2.04 5.83
N ARG A 18 -11.80 1.61 6.77
CA ARG A 18 -12.75 0.51 6.56
C ARG A 18 -13.58 0.65 5.27
N LYS A 19 -13.94 1.88 4.90
CA LYS A 19 -14.69 2.18 3.66
C LYS A 19 -13.86 1.92 2.39
N GLU A 20 -12.56 2.20 2.43
CA GLU A 20 -11.61 2.00 1.33
C GLU A 20 -11.37 0.50 1.12
N VAL A 21 -11.15 -0.25 2.21
CA VAL A 21 -11.05 -1.72 2.18
C VAL A 21 -12.34 -2.36 1.63
N LYS A 22 -13.51 -1.84 2.01
CA LYS A 22 -14.79 -2.32 1.46
C LYS A 22 -14.92 -2.03 -0.04
N GLN A 23 -14.40 -0.90 -0.49
CA GLN A 23 -14.42 -0.53 -1.91
C GLN A 23 -13.54 -1.49 -2.72
N LEU A 24 -12.30 -1.73 -2.30
CA LEU A 24 -11.40 -2.72 -2.93
C LEU A 24 -12.05 -4.10 -3.06
N ARG A 25 -12.74 -4.57 -2.01
CA ARG A 25 -13.45 -5.87 -2.06
C ARG A 25 -14.59 -5.89 -3.08
N LYS A 26 -15.30 -4.77 -3.27
CA LYS A 26 -16.34 -4.66 -4.31
C LYS A 26 -15.74 -4.68 -5.71
N ASP A 27 -14.54 -4.11 -5.84
CA ASP A 27 -13.77 -4.09 -7.08
C ASP A 27 -13.06 -5.45 -7.33
N GLY A 28 -13.31 -6.45 -6.48
CA GLY A 28 -12.74 -7.80 -6.62
C GLY A 28 -11.29 -7.92 -6.16
N ILE A 29 -10.82 -6.97 -5.34
CA ILE A 29 -9.47 -6.90 -4.77
C ILE A 29 -9.55 -7.22 -3.27
N THR A 30 -8.94 -8.33 -2.87
CA THR A 30 -8.84 -8.72 -1.45
C THR A 30 -7.39 -8.71 -1.02
N LEU A 31 -6.97 -7.67 -0.30
CA LEU A 31 -5.56 -7.45 0.08
C LEU A 31 -4.92 -8.59 0.90
N VAL A 32 -5.70 -9.29 1.72
CA VAL A 32 -5.23 -10.43 2.55
C VAL A 32 -5.13 -11.75 1.78
N ASN A 33 -5.68 -11.81 0.58
CA ASN A 33 -5.65 -12.98 -0.30
C ASN A 33 -5.59 -12.49 -1.74
N LEU A 34 -4.54 -11.70 -2.02
CA LEU A 34 -4.38 -11.03 -3.29
C LEU A 34 -3.96 -12.05 -4.36
N ASP A 35 -4.73 -12.10 -5.44
CA ASP A 35 -4.33 -12.83 -6.64
C ASP A 35 -3.06 -12.18 -7.22
N PRO A 36 -1.96 -12.92 -7.43
CA PRO A 36 -0.75 -12.38 -8.04
C PRO A 36 -1.01 -11.67 -9.38
N ALA A 37 -1.99 -12.14 -10.16
CA ALA A 37 -2.36 -11.51 -11.43
C ALA A 37 -3.00 -10.12 -11.27
N LYS A 38 -3.44 -9.76 -10.05
CA LYS A 38 -4.02 -8.45 -9.71
C LYS A 38 -3.10 -7.61 -8.82
N GLY A 39 -1.84 -8.02 -8.68
CA GLY A 39 -0.87 -7.38 -7.80
C GLY A 39 -0.69 -5.89 -8.09
N GLU A 40 -0.44 -5.56 -9.36
CA GLU A 40 -0.21 -4.19 -9.82
C GLU A 40 -1.48 -3.33 -9.67
N GLU A 41 -2.62 -3.81 -10.18
CA GLU A 41 -3.90 -3.08 -10.04
C GLU A 41 -4.24 -2.80 -8.57
N ALA A 42 -3.99 -3.76 -7.67
CA ALA A 42 -4.23 -3.55 -6.25
C ALA A 42 -3.29 -2.52 -5.63
N MET A 43 -2.02 -2.49 -6.07
CA MET A 43 -1.05 -1.50 -5.62
C MET A 43 -1.49 -0.09 -6.03
N ASP A 44 -1.80 0.10 -7.31
CA ASP A 44 -2.23 1.40 -7.85
C ASP A 44 -3.46 1.93 -7.12
N ARG A 45 -4.48 1.08 -6.95
CA ARG A 45 -5.71 1.45 -6.23
C ARG A 45 -5.48 1.83 -4.78
N VAL A 46 -4.53 1.18 -4.12
CA VAL A 46 -4.18 1.51 -2.74
C VAL A 46 -3.41 2.81 -2.68
N PHE A 47 -2.47 3.04 -3.61
CA PHE A 47 -1.72 4.29 -3.69
C PHE A 47 -2.63 5.48 -3.97
N ASP A 48 -3.58 5.35 -4.91
CA ASP A 48 -4.63 6.34 -5.18
C ASP A 48 -5.45 6.72 -3.94
N MET A 49 -5.62 5.78 -3.00
CA MET A 49 -6.35 6.03 -1.77
C MET A 49 -5.49 6.69 -0.70
N VAL A 50 -4.20 6.38 -0.64
CA VAL A 50 -3.31 6.79 0.46
C VAL A 50 -2.58 8.09 0.15
N PHE A 51 -2.09 8.24 -1.07
CA PHE A 51 -1.20 9.32 -1.47
C PHE A 51 -1.92 10.38 -2.30
N THR A 52 -1.28 11.54 -2.39
CA THR A 52 -1.74 12.63 -3.27
C THR A 52 -1.29 12.40 -4.72
N PRO A 53 -1.93 13.02 -5.72
CA PRO A 53 -1.50 12.89 -7.12
C PRO A 53 -0.02 13.27 -7.34
N ASP A 54 0.47 14.29 -6.64
CA ASP A 54 1.88 14.70 -6.73
C ASP A 54 2.82 13.63 -6.17
N GLN A 55 2.43 12.98 -5.07
CA GLN A 55 3.21 11.86 -4.51
C GLN A 55 3.16 10.64 -5.42
N ILE A 56 2.03 10.34 -6.05
CA ILE A 56 1.89 9.23 -6.99
C ILE A 56 2.83 9.44 -8.18
N ALA A 57 2.88 10.65 -8.75
CA ALA A 57 3.82 10.98 -9.82
C ALA A 57 5.29 10.75 -9.42
N VAL A 58 5.65 10.96 -8.15
CA VAL A 58 6.99 10.61 -7.64
C VAL A 58 7.15 9.10 -7.50
N ILE A 59 6.13 8.39 -7.02
CA ILE A 59 6.15 6.93 -6.82
C ILE A 59 6.32 6.20 -8.15
N ASP A 60 5.67 6.67 -9.22
CA ASP A 60 5.73 6.06 -10.56
C ASP A 60 7.14 6.12 -11.17
N GLU A 61 7.96 7.07 -10.74
CA GLU A 61 9.36 7.23 -11.15
C GLU A 61 10.35 6.46 -10.25
N LEU A 62 9.87 5.82 -9.17
CA LEU A 62 10.71 5.01 -8.30
C LEU A 62 11.04 3.66 -8.93
N ASP A 63 12.20 3.12 -8.57
CA ASP A 63 12.47 1.72 -8.81
C ASP A 63 11.43 0.85 -8.09
N ASN A 64 10.95 -0.20 -8.74
CA ASN A 64 9.91 -1.08 -8.20
C ASN A 64 10.18 -1.58 -6.74
N PRO A 65 11.42 -1.92 -6.33
CA PRO A 65 11.71 -2.26 -4.94
C PRO A 65 11.39 -1.16 -3.93
N ASP A 66 11.49 0.12 -4.31
CA ASP A 66 11.17 1.25 -3.45
C ASP A 66 9.65 1.49 -3.37
N ALA A 67 8.93 1.35 -4.48
CA ALA A 67 7.46 1.34 -4.48
C ALA A 67 6.91 0.21 -3.58
N LEU A 68 7.53 -0.98 -3.63
CA LEU A 68 7.18 -2.11 -2.76
C LEU A 68 7.35 -1.82 -1.26
N LYS A 69 8.29 -0.94 -0.87
CA LYS A 69 8.43 -0.51 0.54
C LYS A 69 7.22 0.31 0.99
N LEU A 70 6.69 1.19 0.13
CA LEU A 70 5.49 1.96 0.41
C LEU A 70 4.26 1.06 0.50
N TRP A 71 4.12 0.12 -0.44
CA TRP A 71 3.06 -0.89 -0.40
C TRP A 71 3.07 -1.68 0.90
N SER A 72 4.23 -2.23 1.29
CA SER A 72 4.40 -2.97 2.54
C SER A 72 4.07 -2.11 3.76
N ALA A 73 4.50 -0.84 3.75
CA ALA A 73 4.18 0.10 4.82
C ALA A 73 2.67 0.34 4.94
N VAL A 74 1.93 0.50 3.84
CA VAL A 74 0.47 0.69 3.86
C VAL A 74 -0.23 -0.53 4.43
N LEU A 75 0.16 -1.74 4.00
CA LEU A 75 -0.43 -2.97 4.52
C LEU A 75 -0.17 -3.15 6.01
N LYS A 76 1.07 -2.90 6.47
CA LYS A 76 1.44 -2.99 7.89
C LYS A 76 0.64 -2.00 8.74
N GLU A 77 0.42 -0.79 8.26
CA GLU A 77 -0.43 0.19 8.96
C GLU A 77 -1.89 -0.24 8.98
N THR A 78 -2.39 -0.79 7.87
CA THR A 78 -3.81 -1.14 7.69
C THR A 78 -4.22 -2.35 8.51
N TYR A 79 -3.39 -3.39 8.56
CA TYR A 79 -3.72 -4.66 9.21
C TYR A 79 -2.95 -4.90 10.51
N GLY A 80 -1.98 -4.04 10.85
CA GLY A 80 -1.11 -4.26 12.00
C GLY A 80 -0.26 -5.52 11.84
N ALA A 81 0.46 -5.91 12.89
CA ALA A 81 1.34 -7.09 12.93
C ALA A 81 0.60 -8.45 12.85
N GLN A 82 -0.46 -8.57 12.06
CA GLN A 82 -1.18 -9.83 11.87
C GLN A 82 -0.33 -10.92 11.16
N ASP A 83 0.86 -10.56 10.66
CA ASP A 83 1.89 -11.46 10.10
C ASP A 83 3.11 -11.68 11.02
N GLU A 84 3.19 -11.11 12.23
CA GLU A 84 4.27 -11.47 13.18
C GLU A 84 4.04 -12.81 13.91
N GLU A 85 2.95 -13.54 13.63
CA GLU A 85 2.64 -14.85 14.24
C GLU A 85 2.75 -16.06 13.29
N LYS A 86 3.44 -15.94 12.15
CA LYS A 86 3.68 -17.09 11.24
C LYS A 86 5.15 -17.43 10.97
N ASN A 87 6.06 -16.99 11.85
CA ASN A 87 7.42 -17.51 11.88
C ASN A 87 7.92 -17.62 13.33
N SER A 88 7.45 -18.64 14.04
CA SER A 88 8.08 -19.20 15.24
C SER A 88 7.94 -20.71 15.23
#